data_AF-A0AAU7WYN0-F1
#
_entry.id   AF-A0AAU7WYN0-F1
#
_cell.length_a   1.000
_cell.length_b   1.000
_cell.length_c   1.000
_cell.angle_alpha   90.00
_cell.angle_beta   90.00
_cell.angle_gamma   90.00
#
_symmetry.space_group_name_H-M   'P 1'
#
loop_
_entity.id
_entity.type
_entity.pdbx_description
1 polymer ?
#
loop_
_entity_poly.entity_id
_entity_poly.type
_entity_poly.pdbx_seq_one_letter_code
_entity_poly.pdbx_strand_id
1 'polypeptide(L)' 'MALPKKKPGRTATSGAAVFRDTFYTSRILILADGRALSVAQGEVSVPVSDTLARDYLEQHPDFQLQE' A
#
# COMPACT_ATOMS: atom_id res chain seq x y z
N MET A 1 -16.78 -26.19 -4.12
CA MET A 1 -15.84 -25.69 -3.10
C MET A 1 -15.06 -24.53 -3.71
N ALA A 2 -15.51 -23.28 -3.51
CA ALA A 2 -14.84 -22.10 -4.06
C ALA A 2 -13.95 -21.50 -2.97
N LEU A 3 -12.63 -21.55 -3.15
CA LEU A 3 -11.68 -20.90 -2.25
C LEU A 3 -11.93 -19.38 -2.28
N PRO A 4 -12.12 -18.72 -1.12
CA PRO A 4 -12.26 -17.28 -1.08
C PRO A 4 -10.92 -16.65 -1.47
N LYS A 5 -10.85 -16.03 -2.65
CA LYS A 5 -9.76 -15.12 -2.98
C LYS A 5 -9.89 -13.89 -2.09
N LYS A 6 -9.31 -13.99 -0.90
CA LYS A 6 -9.11 -12.90 0.05
C LYS A 6 -8.33 -11.81 -0.67
N LYS A 7 -9.04 -10.85 -1.26
CA LYS A 7 -8.50 -9.52 -1.54
C LYS A 7 -8.05 -8.99 -0.17
N PRO A 8 -6.78 -8.68 0.07
CA PRO A 8 -6.41 -7.95 1.28
C PRO A 8 -7.05 -6.57 1.15
N GLY A 9 -8.19 -6.40 1.82
CA GLY A 9 -8.77 -5.15 2.28
C GLY A 9 -8.91 -4.02 1.25
N ARG A 10 -10.01 -4.01 0.50
CA ARG A 10 -10.76 -2.75 0.31
C ARG A 10 -11.53 -2.48 1.59
N THR A 11 -10.81 -2.24 2.68
CA THR A 11 -11.35 -1.52 3.83
C THR A 11 -10.99 -0.08 3.58
N ALA A 12 -11.89 0.63 2.90
CA ALA A 12 -12.04 2.06 3.09
C ALA A 12 -12.51 2.27 4.53
N THR A 13 -11.65 1.96 5.50
CA THR A 13 -11.78 2.46 6.85
C THR A 13 -11.39 3.92 6.73
N SER A 14 -12.32 4.81 7.03
CA SER A 14 -12.08 6.24 7.15
C SER A 14 -10.76 6.47 7.91
N GLY A 15 -9.66 6.77 7.21
CA GLY A 15 -8.30 6.80 7.79
C GLY A 15 -7.24 5.89 7.17
N ALA A 16 -7.36 5.46 5.91
CA ALA A 16 -6.22 4.89 5.16
C ALA A 16 -5.84 5.79 3.99
N ALA A 17 -4.54 6.06 3.83
CA ALA A 17 -3.96 6.75 2.68
C ALA A 17 -3.67 5.73 1.58
N VAL A 18 -4.08 6.03 0.35
CA VAL A 18 -3.82 5.18 -0.81
C VAL A 18 -2.70 5.80 -1.62
N PHE A 19 -1.70 5.02 -2.00
CA PHE A 19 -0.62 5.44 -2.89
C PHE A 19 -0.64 4.60 -4.15
N ARG A 20 -0.32 5.23 -5.28
CA ARG A 20 -0.21 4.61 -6.59
C ARG A 20 1.25 4.47 -6.98
N ASP A 21 1.65 3.25 -7.35
CA ASP A 21 2.90 2.95 -8.02
C ASP A 21 2.84 3.45 -9.46
N THR A 22 3.71 4.41 -9.81
CA THR A 22 3.74 5.04 -11.14
C THR A 22 4.24 4.09 -12.24
N PHE A 23 4.86 2.97 -11.85
CA PHE A 23 5.22 1.88 -12.76
C PHE A 23 4.05 0.92 -13.02
N TYR A 24 2.94 1.04 -12.29
CA TYR A 24 1.76 0.18 -12.42
C TYR A 24 2.06 -1.31 -12.24
N THR A 25 3.03 -1.62 -11.38
CA THR A 25 3.50 -2.98 -11.12
C THR A 25 3.00 -3.48 -9.77
N SER A 26 2.86 -4.80 -9.63
CA SER A 26 2.66 -5.43 -8.33
C SER A 26 4.02 -5.80 -7.74
N ARG A 27 4.32 -5.35 -6.53
CA ARG A 27 5.61 -5.58 -5.85
C ARG A 27 5.43 -5.61 -4.33
N ILE A 28 6.42 -6.18 -3.64
CA ILE A 28 6.49 -6.17 -2.18
C ILE A 28 7.58 -5.19 -1.75
N LEU A 29 7.23 -4.24 -0.87
CA LEU A 29 8.16 -3.28 -0.29
C LEU A 29 8.53 -3.77 1.10
N ILE A 30 9.82 -3.81 1.42
CA ILE A 30 10.30 -4.16 2.76
C ILE A 30 10.69 -2.88 3.46
N LEU A 31 9.95 -2.52 4.51
CA LEU A 31 10.21 -1.35 5.33
C LEU A 31 11.43 -1.56 6.23
N ALA A 32 12.00 -0.48 6.76
CA ALA A 32 13.14 -0.53 7.68
C ALA A 32 12.87 -1.37 8.95
N ASP A 33 11.61 -1.44 9.37
CA ASP A 33 11.13 -2.28 10.49
C ASP A 33 11.02 -3.78 10.13
N GLY A 34 11.36 -4.16 8.90
CA GLY A 34 11.26 -5.53 8.38
C GLY A 34 9.85 -5.94 7.96
N ARG A 35 8.85 -5.08 8.17
CA ARG A 35 7.46 -5.29 7.70
C ARG A 35 7.38 -5.20 6.18
N ALA A 36 6.52 -6.03 5.59
CA ALA A 36 6.27 -6.05 4.15
C ALA A 36 4.96 -5.29 3.80
N LEU A 37 5.03 -4.35 2.86
CA LEU A 37 3.87 -3.73 2.23
C LEU A 37 3.61 -4.36 0.86
N SER A 38 2.37 -4.74 0.61
CA SER A 38 1.96 -5.29 -0.68
C SER A 38 1.44 -4.18 -1.58
N VAL A 39 2.13 -3.92 -2.68
CA VAL A 39 1.61 -3.13 -3.80
C VAL A 39 0.89 -4.08 -4.74
N ALA A 40 -0.42 -3.95 -4.85
CA ALA A 40 -1.27 -4.80 -5.67
C ALA A 40 -1.93 -3.97 -6.77
N GLN A 41 -1.78 -4.40 -8.03
CA GLN A 41 -2.29 -3.65 -9.20
C GLN A 41 -1.78 -2.20 -9.28
N GLY A 42 -0.58 -1.95 -8.77
CA GLY A 42 0.00 -0.62 -8.75
C GLY A 42 -0.60 0.29 -7.67
N GLU A 43 -1.28 -0.25 -6.66
CA GLU A 43 -1.80 0.51 -5.53
C GLU A 43 -1.39 -0.12 -4.21
N VAL A 44 -1.15 0.72 -3.20
CA VAL A 44 -0.89 0.30 -1.82
C VAL A 44 -1.71 1.17 -0.88
N SER A 45 -2.38 0.55 0.09
CA SER A 45 -3.15 1.26 1.11
C SER A 45 -2.46 1.12 2.44
N VAL A 46 -2.17 2.25 3.08
CA VAL A 46 -1.52 2.30 4.38
C VAL A 46 -2.42 3.04 5.38
N PRO A 47 -2.55 2.59 6.63
CA PRO A 47 -3.27 3.36 7.65
C PRO A 47 -2.63 4.74 7.84
N VAL A 48 -3.43 5.80 8.03
CA VAL A 48 -2.87 7.16 8.29
C VAL A 48 -2.08 7.23 9.59
N SER A 49 -2.34 6.31 10.52
CA SER A 49 -1.57 6.15 11.75
C SER A 49 -0.21 5.46 11.54
N ASP A 50 0.02 4.80 10.40
CA ASP A 50 1.28 4.14 10.08
C ASP A 50 2.22 5.13 9.40
N THR A 51 2.75 6.04 10.20
CA THR A 51 3.63 7.12 9.75
C THR A 51 4.89 6.61 9.07
N LEU A 52 5.42 5.46 9.50
CA LEU A 52 6.60 4.84 8.91
C LEU A 52 6.34 4.39 7.47
N ALA A 53 5.23 3.67 7.23
CA ALA A 53 4.83 3.25 5.90
C ALA A 53 4.55 4.45 4.98
N ARG A 54 3.93 5.50 5.53
CA ARG A 54 3.60 6.71 4.79
C ARG A 54 4.84 7.52 4.40
N ASP A 55 5.72 7.78 5.36
CA ASP A 55 6.99 8.50 5.17
C ASP A 55 7.90 7.77 4.17
N TYR A 56 7.92 6.44 4.21
CA TYR A 56 8.59 5.64 3.19
C TYR A 56 8.01 5.93 1.80
N LEU A 57 6.69 5.81 1.62
CA LEU A 57 6.05 6.04 0.32
C LEU A 57 6.19 7.49 -0.16
N GLU A 58 6.12 8.48 0.73
CA GLU A 58 6.28 9.91 0.39
C GLU A 58 7.72 10.27 -0.03
N GLN A 59 8.73 9.55 0.46
CA GLN A 59 10.13 9.72 0.04
C GLN A 59 10.46 9.07 -1.32
N HIS A 60 9.57 8.22 -1.85
CA HIS A 60 9.79 7.52 -3.10
C HIS A 60 9.02 8.19 -4.25
N PRO A 61 9.73 8.71 -5.29
CA PRO A 61 9.08 9.37 -6.43
C PRO A 61 8.22 8.41 -7.27
N ASP A 62 8.41 7.11 -7.06
CA ASP A 62 7.68 6.03 -7.72
C ASP A 62 6.26 5.88 -7.14
N PHE A 63 5.96 6.51 -6.00
CA PHE A 63 4.65 6.46 -5.35
C PHE A 63 4.01 7.84 -5.31
N GLN A 64 2.73 7.89 -5.69
CA GLN A 64 1.92 9.10 -5.64
C GLN A 64 0.73 8.89 -4.74
N LEU A 65 0.56 9.76 -3.74
CA LEU A 65 -0.63 9.78 -2.90
C LEU A 65 -1.86 10.00 -3.80
N GLN A 66 -2.87 9.14 -3.65
CA GLN A 66 -4.18 9.28 -4.25
C GLN A 66 -5.09 9.91 -3.19
N GLU A 67 -5.61 11.11 -3.47
CA GLU A 67 -6.61 11.80 -2.64
C GLU A 67 -8.00 11.15 -2.69
#